data_AF-A0A3C1T4M1-F1
#
_entry.id   AF-A0A3C1T4M1-F1
#
_cell.length_a   1.000
_cell.length_b   1.000
_cell.length_c   1.000
_cell.angle_alpha   90.00
_cell.angle_beta   90.00
_cell.angle_gamma   90.00
#
_symmetry.space_group_name_H-M   'P 1'
#
loop_
_entity.id
_entity.type
_entity.pdbx_description
1 polymer ?
#
loop_
_entity_poly.entity_id
_entity_poly.type
_entity_poly.pdbx_seq_one_letter_code
_entity_poly.pdbx_strand_id
1 'polypeptide(L)' 'SLRNINSDYEAKRHKNIALRMPVVHRLAPGTFREWLRSKGKLGGQHKVPRLSNERTTLEEILKIKNTGSI' A
#
# COMPACT_ATOMS: atom_id res chain seq x y z
N SER A 1 -3.96 10.94 -16.56
CA SER A 1 -3.10 10.87 -15.34
C SER A 1 -3.96 11.18 -14.10
N LEU A 2 -3.54 10.85 -12.87
CA LEU A 2 -4.28 11.21 -11.64
C LEU A 2 -4.59 12.72 -11.54
N ARG A 3 -3.71 13.56 -12.09
CA ARG A 3 -3.90 15.02 -12.16
C ARG A 3 -5.10 15.42 -13.02
N ASN A 4 -5.42 14.65 -14.06
CA ASN A 4 -6.49 14.98 -15.00
C ASN A 4 -7.90 14.76 -14.41
N ILE A 5 -8.00 13.94 -13.36
CA ILE A 5 -9.27 13.59 -12.71
C ILE A 5 -9.42 14.23 -11.33
N ASN A 6 -8.40 14.96 -10.87
CA ASN A 6 -8.38 15.62 -9.56
C ASN A 6 -7.50 16.88 -9.64
N SER A 7 -8.15 18.03 -9.84
CA SER A 7 -7.50 19.35 -9.92
C SER A 7 -6.78 19.73 -8.61
N ASP A 8 -7.28 19.29 -7.47
CA ASP A 8 -6.67 19.50 -6.16
C ASP A 8 -5.32 18.76 -6.05
N TYR A 9 -5.28 17.52 -6.56
CA TYR A 9 -4.05 16.73 -6.64
C TYR A 9 -3.06 17.33 -7.63
N GLU A 10 -3.54 17.86 -8.77
CA GLU A 10 -2.70 18.62 -9.69
C GLU A 10 -2.04 19.82 -9.02
N ALA A 11 -2.83 20.68 -8.38
CA ALA A 11 -2.35 21.89 -7.74
C ALA A 11 -1.28 21.56 -6.68
N LYS A 12 -1.52 20.57 -5.82
CA LYS A 12 -0.59 20.12 -4.79
C LYS A 12 0.68 19.44 -5.33
N ARG A 13 0.61 18.83 -6.52
CA ARG A 13 1.76 18.22 -7.22
C ARG A 13 2.52 19.21 -8.10
N HIS A 14 2.01 20.42 -8.31
CA HIS A 14 2.67 21.41 -9.13
C HIS A 14 4.07 21.74 -8.58
N LYS A 15 5.08 21.69 -9.46
CA LYS A 15 6.50 21.92 -9.12
C LYS A 15 7.11 20.98 -8.06
N ASN A 16 6.44 19.91 -7.66
CA ASN A 16 6.87 18.96 -6.62
C ASN A 16 7.24 19.60 -5.25
N ILE A 17 6.69 20.79 -4.95
CA ILE A 17 7.03 21.53 -3.73
C ILE A 17 6.26 20.97 -2.53
N ALA A 18 4.94 20.75 -2.68
CA ALA A 18 4.08 20.27 -1.59
C ALA A 18 3.92 18.74 -1.58
N LEU A 19 3.86 18.10 -2.77
CA LEU A 19 3.75 16.66 -2.89
C LEU A 19 4.78 16.11 -3.89
N ARG A 20 5.58 15.14 -3.42
CA ARG A 20 6.53 14.38 -4.24
C ARG A 20 5.83 13.25 -5.00
N MET A 21 6.54 12.64 -5.97
CA MET A 21 6.05 11.45 -6.65
C MET A 21 5.84 10.30 -5.64
N PRO A 22 4.69 9.59 -5.67
CA PRO A 22 4.51 8.44 -4.82
C PRO A 22 5.51 7.34 -5.17
N VAL A 23 6.03 6.70 -4.14
CA VAL A 23 6.83 5.48 -4.30
C VAL A 23 5.88 4.30 -4.42
N VAL A 24 6.02 3.53 -5.49
CA VAL A 24 5.17 2.35 -5.74
C VAL A 24 5.97 1.08 -5.46
N HIS A 25 5.48 0.27 -4.52
CA HIS A 25 6.04 -1.04 -4.22
C HIS A 25 5.18 -2.12 -4.87
N ARG A 26 5.75 -2.86 -5.83
CA ARG A 26 5.10 -4.05 -6.39
C ARG A 26 5.27 -5.20 -5.42
N LEU A 27 4.18 -5.94 -5.18
CA LEU A 27 4.14 -7.09 -4.28
C LEU A 27 3.79 -8.34 -5.09
N ALA A 28 4.20 -9.51 -4.61
CA ALA A 28 3.77 -10.76 -5.23
C ALA A 28 2.27 -11.01 -5.01
N PRO A 29 1.61 -11.79 -5.88
CA PRO A 29 0.26 -12.26 -5.63
C PRO A 29 0.15 -12.96 -4.28
N GLY A 30 -0.91 -12.66 -3.53
CA GLY A 30 -1.17 -13.27 -2.23
C GLY A 30 -0.50 -12.61 -1.02
N THR A 31 0.34 -11.58 -1.18
CA THR A 31 1.02 -10.92 -0.05
C THR A 31 0.06 -10.46 1.06
N PHE A 32 -1.08 -9.84 0.73
CA PHE A 32 -2.06 -9.42 1.73
C PHE A 32 -2.73 -10.59 2.46
N ARG A 33 -2.93 -11.72 1.77
CA ARG A 33 -3.47 -12.95 2.36
C ARG A 33 -2.49 -13.48 3.41
N GLU A 34 -1.20 -13.49 3.09
CA GLU A 34 -0.18 -14.00 4.02
C GLU A 34 0.12 -13.05 5.16
N TRP A 35 0.00 -11.75 4.94
CA TRP A 35 0.02 -10.76 6.02
C TRP A 35 -1.16 -10.95 6.98
N LEU A 36 -2.39 -11.15 6.48
CA LEU A 36 -3.53 -11.45 7.34
C LEU A 36 -3.34 -12.78 8.09
N ARG A 37 -2.78 -13.80 7.43
CA ARG A 37 -2.46 -15.09 8.06
C ARG A 37 -1.43 -14.95 9.17
N SER A 38 -0.36 -14.19 8.98
CA SER A 38 0.68 -14.00 10.00
C SER A 38 0.14 -13.28 11.25
N LYS A 39 -0.97 -12.55 11.11
CA LYS A 39 -1.70 -11.92 12.21
C LYS A 39 -2.78 -12.81 12.85
N GLY A 40 -2.95 -14.06 12.39
CA GLY A 40 -4.08 -14.91 12.80
C GLY A 40 -5.45 -14.39 12.35
N LYS A 41 -5.49 -13.53 11.32
CA LYS A 41 -6.69 -12.86 10.79
C LYS A 41 -7.07 -13.34 9.39
N LEU A 42 -6.58 -14.51 9.00
CA LEU A 42 -6.96 -15.12 7.72
C LEU A 42 -8.36 -15.76 7.87
N GLY A 43 -9.35 -15.19 7.18
CA GLY A 43 -10.76 -15.55 7.33
C GLY A 43 -11.55 -14.51 8.11
N GLY A 44 -12.87 -14.67 8.20
CA GLY A 44 -13.77 -13.70 8.84
C GLY A 44 -13.85 -12.35 8.10
N GLN A 45 -14.38 -11.33 8.77
CA GLN A 45 -14.61 -9.99 8.18
C GLN A 45 -13.45 -9.02 8.46
N HIS A 46 -12.20 -9.48 8.39
CA HIS A 46 -11.02 -8.62 8.58
C HIS A 46 -10.65 -7.89 7.28
N LYS A 47 -10.63 -6.56 7.33
CA LYS A 47 -10.33 -5.68 6.18
C LYS A 47 -8.88 -5.23 6.19
N VAL A 48 -8.29 -5.14 5.00
CA VAL A 48 -7.00 -4.48 4.78
C VAL A 48 -7.22 -2.96 4.72
N PRO A 49 -6.54 -2.15 5.54
CA PRO A 49 -6.60 -0.69 5.45
C PRO A 49 -6.10 -0.20 4.08
N ARG A 50 -6.83 0.73 3.46
CA ARG A 50 -6.47 1.30 2.16
C ARG A 50 -5.56 2.53 2.25
N LEU A 51 -5.62 3.24 3.38
CA LEU A 51 -4.86 4.44 3.67
C LEU A 51 -4.53 4.45 5.16
N SER A 52 -3.31 4.86 5.50
CA SER A 52 -2.87 5.08 6.87
C SER A 52 -1.84 6.20 6.89
N ASN A 53 -1.88 7.01 7.94
CA ASN A 53 -0.85 8.01 8.21
C ASN A 53 0.39 7.37 8.86
N GLU A 54 0.23 6.17 9.44
CA GLU A 54 1.29 5.44 10.10
C GLU A 54 1.91 4.40 9.17
N ARG A 55 3.21 4.17 9.33
CA ARG A 55 3.95 3.19 8.51
C ARG A 55 3.83 1.76 9.01
N THR A 56 3.30 1.51 10.21
CA THR A 56 3.27 0.17 10.83
C THR A 56 2.75 -0.92 9.89
N THR A 57 1.57 -0.71 9.29
CA THR A 57 0.97 -1.67 8.35
C THR A 57 1.83 -1.87 7.10
N LEU A 58 2.39 -0.78 6.56
CA LEU A 58 3.26 -0.83 5.40
C LEU A 58 4.53 -1.64 5.69
N GLU A 59 5.20 -1.37 6.81
CA GLU A 59 6.43 -2.07 7.20
C GLU A 59 6.17 -3.55 7.46
N GLU A 60 5.01 -3.92 8.00
CA GLU A 60 4.63 -5.33 8.17
C GLU A 60 4.39 -6.04 6.83
N ILE A 61 3.68 -5.40 5.90
CA ILE A 61 3.40 -5.95 4.57
C ILE A 61 4.71 -6.12 3.79
N LEU A 62 5.62 -5.15 3.85
CA LEU A 62 6.92 -5.21 3.18
C LEU A 62 7.83 -6.33 3.72
N LYS A 63 7.62 -6.76 4.97
CA LYS A 63 8.35 -7.90 5.57
C LYS A 63 7.88 -9.26 5.10
N ILE A 64 6.74 -9.35 4.41
CA ILE A 64 6.29 -10.60 3.81
C ILE A 64 7.18 -10.90 2.60
N LYS A 65 8.32 -11.58 2.87
CA LYS A 65 9.21 -12.10 1.82
C LYS A 65 8.46 -13.17 1.04
N ASN A 66 8.60 -13.16 -0.29
CA ASN A 66 7.97 -14.12 -1.20
C ASN A 66 8.26 -15.56 -0.78
N THR A 67 7.33 -16.18 -0.05
CA THR A 67 7.30 -17.63 0.20
C THR A 67 6.71 -18.34 -1.01
N GLY A 68 7.19 -17.97 -2.19
CA GLY A 68 6.66 -18.38 -3.50
C GLY A 68 7.78 -18.56 -4.50
N SER A 69 8.73 -19.43 -4.16
CA SER A 69 9.56 -20.13 -5.13
C SER A 69 9.41 -21.61 -4.80
N ILE A 70 8.50 -22.25 -5.54
CA ILE A 70 8.49 -23.69 -5.78
C ILE A 70 8.94 -23.84 -7.22
#